data_AF-A0A9P8LGP3-F1
#
_entry.id   AF-A0A9P8LGP3-F1
#
_cell.length_a   1.000
_cell.length_b   1.000
_cell.length_c   1.000
_cell.angle_alpha   90.00
_cell.angle_beta   90.00
_cell.angle_gamma   90.00
#
_symmetry.space_group_name_H-M   'P 1'
#
loop_
_entity.id
_entity.type
_entity.pdbx_description
1 polymer ?
#
loop_
_entity_poly.entity_id
_entity_poly.type
_entity_poly.pdbx_seq_one_letter_code
_entity_poly.pdbx_strand_id
1 'polypeptide(L)'
;MSLPSSPTGAPEGSPVQPANRTPTGLDAYHDEKIEPIPIIDKDPMGYPRLAAFMNSDENFKLYRQFGYVHTRVLLHLQYELSSMEATLKNMDGADDRDEDRQLLLRSQDASIHDNPRREKLLKDFRGKLKEYDELLLLTYQLSSLPRPRPRDIESLDNFMSSKRPLVEREAGFINHGEDFVSPTCKPESGRVDDVIEGFLIRHPLWLTKVPH
;
A
#
# COMPACT_ATOMS: atom_id res chain seq x y z
N MET A 1 -70.30 -54.14 20.15
CA MET A 1 -69.68 -54.89 21.26
C MET A 1 -68.50 -55.67 20.71
N SER A 2 -67.35 -55.58 21.40
CA SER A 2 -66.19 -56.49 21.41
C SER A 2 -65.13 -56.38 20.28
N LEU A 3 -63.88 -56.17 20.71
CA LEU A 3 -62.59 -56.31 19.99
C LEU A 3 -62.33 -57.78 19.59
N PRO A 4 -61.31 -58.12 18.76
CA PRO A 4 -59.94 -58.34 19.29
C PRO A 4 -58.71 -58.15 18.34
N SER A 5 -57.52 -57.97 18.97
CA SER A 5 -56.17 -58.57 18.72
C SER A 5 -55.33 -58.40 17.42
N SER A 6 -54.06 -57.96 17.61
CA SER A 6 -52.84 -58.18 16.78
C SER A 6 -52.41 -59.68 16.74
N PRO A 7 -51.38 -60.18 15.97
CA PRO A 7 -49.98 -59.67 15.88
C PRO A 7 -49.14 -59.94 14.57
N THR A 8 -47.97 -59.28 14.50
CA THR A 8 -46.59 -59.67 14.06
C THR A 8 -46.29 -60.48 12.76
N GLY A 9 -45.27 -60.01 11.99
CA GLY A 9 -44.32 -60.88 11.25
C GLY A 9 -43.73 -60.32 9.93
N ALA A 10 -42.39 -60.20 9.84
CA ALA A 10 -41.58 -59.89 8.64
C ALA A 10 -41.44 -61.09 7.67
N PRO A 11 -40.74 -60.96 6.50
CA PRO A 11 -39.32 -61.36 6.47
C PRO A 11 -38.39 -60.61 5.48
N GLU A 12 -37.10 -60.94 5.59
CA GLU A 12 -35.87 -60.42 4.97
C GLU A 12 -35.60 -60.83 3.50
N GLY A 13 -34.68 -60.11 2.83
CA GLY A 13 -33.97 -60.54 1.61
C GLY A 13 -32.68 -59.71 1.35
N SER A 14 -31.53 -60.40 1.20
CA SER A 14 -30.16 -59.86 1.02
C SER A 14 -29.71 -59.89 -0.47
N PRO A 15 -28.41 -59.66 -0.85
CA PRO A 15 -27.84 -58.38 -1.33
C PRO A 15 -27.24 -58.43 -2.76
N VAL A 16 -26.95 -57.27 -3.39
CA VAL A 16 -26.21 -57.17 -4.67
C VAL A 16 -25.03 -56.19 -4.53
N GLN A 17 -23.83 -56.61 -4.95
CA GLN A 17 -22.56 -55.87 -4.91
C GLN A 17 -22.43 -54.84 -6.06
N PRO A 18 -21.74 -53.70 -5.88
CA PRO A 18 -21.50 -52.73 -6.96
C PRO A 18 -20.17 -52.93 -7.71
N ALA A 19 -20.21 -52.60 -9.00
CA ALA A 19 -19.16 -52.78 -10.00
C ALA A 19 -18.02 -51.74 -9.93
N ASN A 20 -16.80 -52.18 -10.20
CA ASN A 20 -15.58 -51.36 -10.34
C ASN A 20 -15.65 -50.43 -11.57
N ARG A 21 -15.36 -49.14 -11.38
CA ARG A 21 -14.99 -48.20 -12.45
C ARG A 21 -13.66 -47.54 -12.11
N THR A 22 -12.69 -47.70 -12.98
CA THR A 22 -11.37 -47.06 -12.94
C THR A 22 -11.50 -45.55 -13.24
N PRO A 23 -10.90 -44.64 -12.47
CA PRO A 23 -10.80 -43.24 -12.87
C PRO A 23 -9.59 -43.03 -13.79
N THR A 24 -9.86 -42.52 -14.98
CA THR A 24 -8.88 -42.04 -15.96
C THR A 24 -8.38 -40.66 -15.52
N GLY A 25 -7.07 -40.45 -15.64
CA GLY A 25 -6.34 -39.32 -15.06
C GLY A 25 -6.82 -37.93 -15.47
N LEU A 26 -6.92 -37.08 -14.45
CA LEU A 26 -6.85 -35.62 -14.49
C LEU A 26 -6.07 -35.17 -13.24
N ASP A 27 -4.90 -35.78 -13.05
CA ASP A 27 -3.92 -35.41 -12.01
C ASP A 27 -3.04 -34.28 -12.56
N ALA A 28 -3.46 -33.04 -12.35
CA ALA A 28 -2.56 -31.88 -12.38
C ALA A 28 -3.21 -30.65 -11.73
N TYR A 29 -3.68 -30.76 -10.48
CA TYR A 29 -3.70 -29.57 -9.63
C TYR A 29 -2.28 -29.41 -9.08
N HIS A 30 -1.60 -28.34 -9.49
CA HIS A 30 -0.40 -27.89 -8.79
C HIS A 30 -0.79 -27.63 -7.34
N ASP A 31 -0.23 -28.44 -6.45
CA ASP A 31 -0.20 -28.25 -5.01
C ASP A 31 0.62 -26.98 -4.74
N GLU A 32 -0.01 -25.81 -4.90
CA GLU A 32 0.47 -24.59 -4.26
C GLU A 32 0.49 -24.88 -2.77
N LYS A 33 1.68 -25.13 -2.24
CA LYS A 33 1.92 -25.29 -0.82
C LYS A 33 1.28 -24.10 -0.08
N ILE A 34 0.12 -24.33 0.50
CA ILE A 34 -0.48 -23.39 1.43
C ILE A 34 0.43 -23.40 2.65
N GLU A 35 1.30 -22.40 2.76
CA GLU A 35 2.09 -22.16 3.96
C GLU A 35 1.13 -22.13 5.17
N PRO A 36 1.34 -22.98 6.19
CA PRO A 36 0.43 -23.05 7.31
C PRO A 36 0.34 -21.69 8.00
N ILE A 37 -0.89 -21.23 8.23
CA ILE A 37 -1.19 -19.97 8.91
C ILE A 37 -0.33 -19.88 10.18
N PRO A 38 0.44 -18.79 10.38
CA PRO A 38 1.27 -18.65 11.57
C PRO A 38 0.37 -18.74 12.80
N ILE A 39 0.65 -19.72 13.67
CA ILE A 39 -0.01 -19.82 14.96
C ILE A 39 0.43 -18.61 15.76
N ILE A 40 -0.41 -17.56 15.76
CA ILE A 40 -0.14 -16.23 16.33
C ILE A 40 0.45 -16.33 17.75
N ASP A 41 0.00 -17.31 18.54
CA ASP A 41 0.44 -17.50 19.92
C ASP A 41 1.87 -18.05 20.10
N LYS A 42 2.54 -18.49 19.02
CA LYS A 42 3.94 -18.92 19.07
C LYS A 42 4.92 -17.75 19.17
N ASP A 43 4.54 -16.57 18.65
CA ASP A 43 5.42 -15.41 18.63
C ASP A 43 5.45 -14.68 19.98
N PRO A 44 6.59 -14.11 20.41
CA PRO A 44 6.68 -13.34 21.64
C PRO A 44 5.69 -12.17 21.70
N MET A 45 5.18 -11.86 22.90
CA MET A 45 4.38 -10.65 23.16
C MET A 45 5.15 -9.40 22.73
N GLY A 46 4.47 -8.44 22.13
CA GLY A 46 5.11 -7.27 21.51
C GLY A 46 4.72 -7.09 20.04
N TYR A 47 5.55 -6.34 19.34
CA TYR A 47 5.53 -6.23 17.88
C TYR A 47 5.58 -7.58 17.15
N PRO A 48 6.33 -8.62 17.59
CA PRO A 48 6.33 -9.90 16.90
C PRO A 48 4.93 -10.53 16.83
N ARG A 49 4.20 -10.58 17.95
CA ARG A 49 2.83 -11.12 17.93
C ARG A 49 1.83 -10.24 17.19
N LEU A 50 1.98 -8.92 17.25
CA LEU A 50 1.15 -8.01 16.45
C LEU A 50 1.39 -8.21 14.95
N ALA A 51 2.65 -8.34 14.53
CA ALA A 51 3.01 -8.63 13.14
C ALA A 51 2.46 -9.99 12.69
N ALA A 52 2.55 -11.01 13.55
CA ALA A 52 1.96 -12.33 13.29
C ALA A 52 0.44 -12.26 13.09
N PHE A 53 -0.27 -11.49 13.93
CA PHE A 53 -1.71 -11.25 13.76
C PHE A 53 -2.02 -10.53 12.44
N MET A 54 -1.34 -9.40 12.15
CA MET A 54 -1.58 -8.62 10.94
C MET A 54 -1.23 -9.38 9.65
N ASN A 55 -0.32 -10.35 9.74
CA ASN A 55 0.05 -11.21 8.62
C ASN A 55 -0.72 -12.55 8.58
N SER A 56 -1.63 -12.80 9.53
CA SER A 56 -2.37 -14.07 9.62
C SER A 56 -3.50 -14.20 8.60
N ASP A 57 -4.03 -13.09 8.11
CA ASP A 57 -5.08 -13.02 7.10
C ASP A 57 -4.79 -11.83 6.17
N GLU A 58 -5.09 -11.97 4.88
CA GLU A 58 -4.97 -10.88 3.92
C GLU A 58 -5.79 -9.65 4.34
N ASN A 59 -6.96 -9.84 4.95
CA ASN A 59 -7.81 -8.75 5.44
C ASN A 59 -7.22 -8.01 6.65
N PHE A 60 -6.23 -8.61 7.35
CA PHE A 60 -5.56 -7.99 8.50
C PHE A 60 -4.25 -7.28 8.15
N LYS A 61 -3.88 -7.22 6.87
CA LYS A 61 -2.81 -6.36 6.34
C LYS A 61 -3.25 -4.89 6.33
N LEU A 62 -3.40 -4.34 7.52
CA LEU A 62 -3.92 -3.00 7.81
C LEU A 62 -2.77 -2.06 8.12
N TYR A 63 -2.54 -1.06 7.29
CA TYR A 63 -1.46 -0.11 7.51
C TYR A 63 -1.99 1.31 7.54
N ARG A 64 -1.36 2.17 8.33
CA ARG A 64 -1.67 3.59 8.29
C ARG A 64 -1.06 4.23 7.05
N GLN A 65 -1.85 5.02 6.32
CA GLN A 65 -1.37 5.77 5.15
C GLN A 65 -0.71 7.10 5.53
N PHE A 66 -0.90 7.59 6.76
CA PHE A 66 -0.34 8.85 7.27
C PHE A 66 -0.69 10.07 6.39
N GLY A 67 -1.91 10.15 5.88
CA GLY A 67 -2.30 11.13 4.85
C GLY A 67 -2.09 12.59 5.28
N TYR A 68 -2.40 12.92 6.54
CA TYR A 68 -2.15 14.25 7.11
C TYR A 68 -0.66 14.60 7.16
N VAL A 69 0.20 13.64 7.51
CA VAL A 69 1.65 13.85 7.62
C VAL A 69 2.24 14.08 6.24
N HIS A 70 1.89 13.25 5.25
CA HIS A 70 2.30 13.46 3.86
C HIS A 70 1.88 14.83 3.34
N THR A 71 0.61 15.21 3.54
CA THR A 71 0.09 16.52 3.13
C THR A 71 0.89 17.67 3.75
N ARG A 72 1.22 17.56 5.04
CA ARG A 72 2.04 18.57 5.73
C ARG A 72 3.43 18.72 5.13
N VAL A 73 4.09 17.63 4.79
CA VAL A 73 5.43 17.67 4.17
C VAL A 73 5.34 18.21 2.75
N LEU A 74 4.33 17.80 1.98
CA LEU A 74 4.08 18.34 0.63
C LEU A 74 3.87 19.85 0.64
N LEU A 75 3.06 20.38 1.58
CA LEU A 75 2.85 21.82 1.73
C LEU A 75 4.16 22.57 2.06
N HIS A 76 5.03 21.96 2.87
CA HIS A 76 6.33 22.53 3.17
C HIS A 76 7.24 22.59 1.93
N LEU A 77 7.31 21.51 1.15
CA LEU A 77 8.06 21.46 -0.10
C LEU A 77 7.51 22.47 -1.14
N GLN A 78 6.19 22.63 -1.23
CA GLN A 78 5.58 23.64 -2.09
C GLN A 78 6.02 25.05 -1.72
N TYR A 79 6.10 25.37 -0.43
CA TYR A 79 6.61 26.65 0.03
C TYR A 79 8.09 26.85 -0.34
N GLU A 80 8.93 25.84 -0.11
CA GLU A 80 10.36 25.91 -0.48
C GLU A 80 10.53 26.15 -1.99
N LEU A 81 9.82 25.38 -2.83
CA LEU A 81 9.81 25.54 -4.28
C LEU A 81 9.34 26.93 -4.70
N SER A 82 8.23 27.41 -4.13
CA SER A 82 7.70 28.76 -4.43
C SER A 82 8.69 29.87 -4.07
N SER A 83 9.42 29.72 -2.96
CA SER A 83 10.45 30.67 -2.52
C SER A 83 11.65 30.70 -3.48
N MET A 84 12.09 29.53 -3.93
CA MET A 84 13.18 29.41 -4.90
C MET A 84 12.75 29.94 -6.28
N GLU A 85 11.53 29.67 -6.73
CA GLU A 85 10.95 30.21 -7.96
C GLU A 85 10.91 31.73 -7.93
N ALA A 86 10.41 32.32 -6.84
CA ALA A 86 10.41 33.77 -6.65
C ALA A 86 11.84 34.35 -6.67
N THR A 87 12.80 33.64 -6.10
CA THR A 87 14.22 34.04 -6.11
C THR A 87 14.79 34.02 -7.52
N LEU A 88 14.53 32.98 -8.31
CA LEU A 88 14.92 32.90 -9.72
C LEU A 88 14.29 34.03 -10.53
N LYS A 89 12.98 34.23 -10.39
CA LYS A 89 12.24 35.32 -11.05
C LYS A 89 12.82 36.70 -10.74
N ASN A 90 13.26 36.92 -9.50
CA ASN A 90 13.92 38.17 -9.11
C ASN A 90 15.30 38.34 -9.75
N MET A 91 16.08 37.26 -9.88
CA MET A 91 17.35 37.28 -10.60
C MET A 91 17.14 37.58 -12.08
N ASP A 92 16.15 36.94 -12.69
CA ASP A 92 15.83 37.13 -14.11
C ASP A 92 15.38 38.57 -14.38
N GLY A 93 14.51 39.12 -13.53
CA GLY A 93 14.10 40.53 -13.62
C GLY A 93 15.23 41.52 -13.28
N ALA A 94 16.29 41.11 -12.58
CA ALA A 94 17.47 41.95 -12.37
C ALA A 94 18.36 41.96 -13.61
N ASP A 95 18.59 40.79 -14.23
CA ASP A 95 19.36 40.67 -15.46
C ASP A 95 18.65 41.34 -16.66
N ASP A 96 17.32 41.33 -16.71
CA ASP A 96 16.53 41.96 -17.79
C ASP A 96 16.66 43.50 -17.80
N ARG A 97 16.80 44.09 -16.61
CA ARG A 97 16.95 45.54 -16.40
C ARG A 97 18.36 46.06 -16.68
N ASP A 98 19.33 45.17 -16.87
CA ASP A 98 20.73 45.49 -17.10
C ASP A 98 21.11 45.04 -18.52
N GLU A 99 21.25 45.99 -19.45
CA GLU A 99 21.51 45.72 -20.87
C GLU A 99 22.74 44.81 -21.09
N ASP A 100 23.78 44.98 -20.28
CA ASP A 100 25.01 44.18 -20.37
C ASP A 100 24.80 42.73 -19.91
N ARG A 101 23.73 42.46 -19.15
CA ARG A 101 23.42 41.15 -18.56
C ARG A 101 22.28 40.42 -19.25
N GLN A 102 21.61 41.05 -20.21
CA GLN A 102 20.54 40.41 -20.99
C GLN A 102 21.02 39.16 -21.74
N LEU A 103 22.31 39.08 -22.11
CA LEU A 103 22.90 37.88 -22.70
C LEU A 103 22.84 36.67 -21.77
N LEU A 104 22.87 36.87 -20.45
CA LEU A 104 22.72 35.80 -19.45
C LEU A 104 21.33 35.14 -19.55
N LEU A 105 20.29 35.90 -19.88
CA LEU A 105 18.94 35.35 -20.06
C LEU A 105 18.79 34.50 -21.33
N ARG A 106 19.69 34.71 -22.30
CA ARG A 106 19.57 34.16 -23.67
C ARG A 106 20.53 33.01 -23.96
N SER A 107 21.47 32.74 -23.06
CA SER A 107 22.43 31.65 -23.18
C SER A 107 22.31 30.73 -21.96
N GLN A 108 22.82 29.50 -22.06
CA GLN A 108 23.15 28.64 -20.90
C GLN A 108 24.62 28.23 -20.91
N ASP A 109 25.40 28.81 -21.83
CA ASP A 109 26.82 28.54 -21.95
C ASP A 109 27.54 28.99 -20.68
N ALA A 110 28.23 28.06 -20.02
CA ALA A 110 28.97 28.32 -18.79
C ALA A 110 30.10 29.35 -18.99
N SER A 111 30.60 29.53 -20.22
CA SER A 111 31.57 30.60 -20.51
C SER A 111 30.96 32.00 -20.48
N ILE A 112 29.64 32.10 -20.64
CA ILE A 112 28.85 33.33 -20.56
C ILE A 112 28.26 33.49 -19.14
N HIS A 113 27.95 32.37 -18.47
CA HIS A 113 27.37 32.32 -17.12
C HIS A 113 28.42 32.15 -16.02
N ASP A 114 29.05 33.24 -15.57
CA ASP A 114 29.75 33.25 -14.28
C ASP A 114 28.79 33.62 -13.14
N ASN A 115 27.77 32.78 -12.90
CA ASN A 115 26.81 33.00 -11.83
C ASN A 115 26.65 31.75 -10.95
N PRO A 116 27.63 31.47 -10.07
CA PRO A 116 27.60 30.28 -9.20
C PRO A 116 26.39 30.26 -8.26
N ARG A 117 25.81 31.44 -7.96
CA ARG A 117 24.59 31.54 -7.15
C ARG A 117 23.37 31.01 -7.90
N ARG A 118 23.18 31.39 -9.17
CA ARG A 118 22.08 30.89 -10.01
C ARG A 118 22.22 29.40 -10.25
N GLU A 119 23.42 28.93 -10.58
CA GLU A 119 23.68 27.50 -10.81
C GLU A 119 23.34 26.66 -9.57
N LYS A 120 23.84 27.09 -8.40
CA LYS A 120 23.51 26.43 -7.13
C LYS A 120 22.01 26.40 -6.87
N LEU A 121 21.32 27.54 -7.06
CA LEU A 121 19.88 27.63 -6.84
C LEU A 121 19.10 26.69 -7.78
N LEU A 122 19.46 26.62 -9.06
CA LEU A 122 18.84 25.69 -10.02
C LEU A 122 19.11 24.23 -9.69
N LYS A 123 20.31 23.91 -9.18
CA LYS A 123 20.65 22.56 -8.72
C LYS A 123 19.80 22.16 -7.51
N ASP A 124 19.71 23.04 -6.50
CA ASP A 124 18.90 22.82 -5.31
C ASP A 124 17.41 22.73 -5.66
N PHE A 125 16.93 23.58 -6.57
CA PHE A 125 15.55 23.57 -7.09
C PHE A 125 15.21 22.24 -7.75
N ARG A 126 16.07 21.72 -8.62
CA ARG A 126 15.88 20.40 -9.26
C ARG A 126 15.81 19.28 -8.24
N GLY A 127 16.65 19.33 -7.20
CA GLY A 127 16.62 18.37 -6.10
C GLY A 127 15.28 18.39 -5.35
N LYS A 128 14.84 19.59 -4.94
CA LYS A 128 13.57 19.78 -4.22
C LYS A 128 12.34 19.43 -5.05
N LEU A 129 12.37 19.72 -6.35
CA LEU A 129 11.26 19.39 -7.24
C LEU A 129 11.11 17.88 -7.37
N LYS A 130 12.23 17.16 -7.49
CA LYS A 130 12.24 15.69 -7.48
C LYS A 130 11.70 15.12 -6.17
N GLU A 131 12.15 15.63 -5.02
CA GLU A 131 11.63 15.21 -3.70
C GLU A 131 10.11 15.42 -3.60
N TYR A 132 9.61 16.56 -4.10
CA TYR A 132 8.19 16.86 -4.13
C TYR A 132 7.40 15.90 -5.02
N ASP A 133 7.85 15.71 -6.27
CA ASP A 133 7.17 14.85 -7.24
C ASP A 133 7.11 13.38 -6.78
N GLU A 134 8.22 12.87 -6.25
CA GLU A 134 8.30 11.51 -5.69
C GLU A 134 7.34 11.33 -4.52
N LEU A 135 7.35 12.27 -3.55
CA LEU A 135 6.46 12.19 -2.39
C LEU A 135 4.99 12.33 -2.80
N LEU A 136 4.67 13.21 -3.75
CA LEU A 136 3.30 13.43 -4.21
C LEU A 136 2.75 12.17 -4.86
N LEU A 137 3.53 11.54 -5.72
CA LEU A 137 3.15 10.31 -6.40
C LEU A 137 2.97 9.16 -5.40
N LEU A 138 3.91 8.97 -4.47
CA LEU A 138 3.80 7.93 -3.43
C LEU A 138 2.57 8.18 -2.53
N THR A 139 2.31 9.43 -2.16
CA THR A 139 1.14 9.80 -1.36
C THR A 139 -0.15 9.48 -2.11
N TYR A 140 -0.21 9.80 -3.40
CA TYR A 140 -1.35 9.48 -4.24
C TYR A 140 -1.58 7.97 -4.32
N GLN A 141 -0.52 7.20 -4.58
CA GLN A 141 -0.58 5.73 -4.61
C GLN A 141 -1.13 5.15 -3.29
N LEU A 142 -0.61 5.61 -2.15
CA LEU A 142 -1.10 5.18 -0.84
C LEU A 142 -2.57 5.56 -0.61
N SER A 143 -2.98 6.76 -1.02
CA SER A 143 -4.38 7.21 -0.92
C SER A 143 -5.35 6.49 -1.86
N SER A 144 -4.83 5.89 -2.92
CA SER A 144 -5.61 5.08 -3.87
C SER A 144 -5.83 3.65 -3.39
N LEU A 145 -5.12 3.21 -2.35
CA LEU A 145 -5.33 1.89 -1.75
C LEU A 145 -6.73 1.80 -1.15
N PRO A 146 -7.38 0.65 -1.26
CA PRO A 146 -8.73 0.49 -0.77
C PRO A 146 -8.75 0.61 0.75
N ARG A 147 -9.84 1.21 1.23
CA ARG A 147 -10.09 1.33 2.65
C ARG A 147 -10.50 -0.04 3.20
N PRO A 148 -9.97 -0.47 4.36
CA PRO A 148 -10.38 -1.72 4.99
C PRO A 148 -11.84 -1.68 5.40
N ARG A 149 -12.46 -2.86 5.49
CA ARG A 149 -13.83 -2.97 5.98
C ARG A 149 -13.86 -2.64 7.48
N PRO A 150 -14.94 -2.00 7.98
CA PRO A 150 -15.05 -1.67 9.41
C PRO A 150 -14.83 -2.86 10.35
N ARG A 151 -15.30 -4.06 9.97
CA ARG A 151 -15.13 -5.30 10.74
C ARG A 151 -13.66 -5.75 10.87
N ASP A 152 -12.84 -5.48 9.86
CA ASP A 152 -11.41 -5.86 9.91
C ASP A 152 -10.66 -4.93 10.87
N ILE A 153 -10.98 -3.63 10.85
CA ILE A 153 -10.47 -2.64 11.83
C ILE A 153 -10.93 -3.01 13.25
N GLU A 154 -12.20 -3.36 13.42
CA GLU A 154 -12.76 -3.80 14.71
C GLU A 154 -12.04 -5.07 15.24
N SER A 155 -11.69 -5.99 14.34
CA SER A 155 -10.96 -7.21 14.71
C SER A 155 -9.54 -6.89 15.22
N LEU A 156 -8.85 -5.93 14.59
CA LEU A 156 -7.56 -5.43 15.07
C LEU A 156 -7.70 -4.70 16.41
N ASP A 157 -8.73 -3.86 16.57
CA ASP A 157 -8.98 -3.13 17.82
C ASP A 157 -9.28 -4.07 18.99
N ASN A 158 -10.09 -5.11 18.74
CA ASN A 158 -10.35 -6.19 19.71
C ASN A 158 -9.08 -6.94 20.09
N PHE A 159 -8.22 -7.25 19.11
CA PHE A 159 -6.93 -7.90 19.38
C PHE A 159 -6.02 -7.00 20.23
N MET A 160 -5.89 -5.73 19.88
CA MET A 160 -5.09 -4.74 20.62
C MET A 160 -5.62 -4.54 22.05
N SER A 161 -6.93 -4.47 22.23
CA SER A 161 -7.58 -4.29 23.53
C SER A 161 -7.48 -5.52 24.43
N SER A 162 -7.62 -6.72 23.85
CA SER A 162 -7.62 -7.99 24.60
C SER A 162 -6.23 -8.51 24.93
N LYS A 163 -5.31 -8.50 23.96
CA LYS A 163 -3.95 -9.03 24.12
C LYS A 163 -2.96 -7.98 24.61
N ARG A 164 -3.26 -6.68 24.39
CA ARG A 164 -2.41 -5.54 24.73
C ARG A 164 -0.93 -5.80 24.37
N PRO A 165 -0.64 -6.12 23.09
CA PRO A 165 0.70 -6.53 22.70
C PRO A 165 1.71 -5.37 22.80
N LEU A 166 1.27 -4.11 22.77
CA LEU A 166 2.14 -2.93 22.84
C LEU A 166 1.93 -2.13 24.12
N VAL A 167 2.92 -1.30 24.47
CA VAL A 167 2.79 -0.29 25.53
C VAL A 167 1.80 0.80 25.13
N GLU A 168 1.10 1.38 26.09
CA GLU A 168 -0.01 2.33 25.85
C GLU A 168 0.38 3.52 24.96
N ARG A 169 1.57 4.09 25.19
CA ARG A 169 2.11 5.19 24.37
C ARG A 169 2.27 4.86 22.88
N GLU A 170 2.44 3.58 22.55
CA GLU A 170 2.66 3.09 21.17
C GLU A 170 1.37 2.52 20.57
N ALA A 171 0.43 2.03 21.39
CA ALA A 171 -0.84 1.47 20.92
C ALA A 171 -1.80 2.52 20.32
N GLY A 172 -1.58 3.81 20.57
CA GLY A 172 -2.49 4.89 20.18
C GLY A 172 -2.74 5.03 18.66
N PHE A 173 -1.93 4.38 17.81
CA PHE A 173 -2.13 4.44 16.36
C PHE A 173 -3.48 3.83 15.92
N ILE A 174 -4.05 2.91 16.69
CA ILE A 174 -5.32 2.24 16.38
C ILE A 174 -6.50 3.21 16.34
N ASN A 175 -6.41 4.32 17.06
CA ASN A 175 -7.46 5.34 17.15
C ASN A 175 -7.64 6.14 15.84
N HIS A 176 -6.81 5.91 14.83
CA HIS A 176 -6.87 6.56 13.52
C HIS A 176 -7.58 5.67 12.48
N GLY A 177 -8.78 5.18 12.77
CA GLY A 177 -9.54 4.27 11.89
C GLY A 177 -9.69 4.75 10.44
N GLU A 178 -9.80 6.07 10.24
CA GLU A 178 -9.91 6.72 8.92
C GLU A 178 -8.60 6.71 8.11
N ASP A 179 -7.47 6.47 8.77
CA ASP A 179 -6.12 6.54 8.19
C ASP A 179 -5.59 5.15 7.81
N PHE A 180 -6.38 4.09 7.95
CA PHE A 180 -5.98 2.74 7.56
C PHE A 180 -6.29 2.45 6.09
N VAL A 181 -5.37 1.74 5.44
CA VAL A 181 -5.45 1.20 4.09
C VAL A 181 -5.15 -0.30 4.12
N SER A 182 -5.71 -1.05 3.19
CA SER A 182 -5.45 -2.48 3.02
C SER A 182 -5.13 -2.77 1.56
N PRO A 183 -3.94 -3.29 1.21
CA PRO A 183 -3.58 -3.58 -0.18
C PRO A 183 -4.43 -4.68 -0.84
N THR A 184 -5.13 -5.47 -0.03
CA THR A 184 -5.73 -6.76 -0.40
C THR A 184 -7.25 -6.73 -0.34
N CYS A 185 -7.82 -5.67 0.24
CA CYS A 185 -9.25 -5.46 0.29
C CYS A 185 -9.76 -5.11 -1.11
N LYS A 186 -10.22 -6.12 -1.87
CA LYS A 186 -10.87 -5.87 -3.15
C LYS A 186 -12.10 -4.99 -2.91
N PRO A 187 -12.20 -3.81 -3.54
CA PRO A 187 -13.41 -3.01 -3.41
C PRO A 187 -14.58 -3.75 -4.07
N GLU A 188 -15.75 -3.73 -3.44
CA GLU A 188 -16.98 -4.31 -4.02
C GLU A 188 -17.37 -3.66 -5.36
N SER A 189 -16.80 -2.48 -5.66
CA SER A 189 -16.88 -1.81 -6.96
C SER A 189 -15.51 -1.76 -7.63
N GLY A 190 -15.30 -2.53 -8.71
CA GLY A 190 -14.04 -2.64 -9.46
C GLY A 190 -13.62 -1.35 -10.18
N ARG A 191 -13.16 -0.34 -9.45
CA ARG A 191 -12.72 0.97 -10.00
C ARG A 191 -11.28 1.37 -9.69
N VAL A 192 -10.46 0.46 -9.14
CA VAL A 192 -9.06 0.79 -8.77
C VAL A 192 -8.00 -0.06 -9.48
N ASP A 193 -8.36 -1.20 -10.06
CA ASP A 193 -7.38 -2.10 -10.70
C ASP A 193 -6.70 -1.45 -11.93
N ASP A 194 -7.40 -0.59 -12.68
CA ASP A 194 -6.87 0.01 -13.92
C ASP A 194 -5.71 1.00 -13.70
N VAL A 195 -5.61 1.63 -12.52
CA VAL A 195 -4.67 2.74 -12.28
C VAL A 195 -3.30 2.22 -11.81
N ILE A 196 -3.29 1.15 -11.02
CA ILE A 196 -2.04 0.53 -10.54
C ILE A 196 -1.36 -0.23 -11.69
N GLU A 197 -2.14 -0.97 -12.49
CA GLU A 197 -1.60 -1.75 -13.62
C GLU A 197 -1.05 -0.82 -14.71
N GLY A 198 -1.73 0.29 -15.01
CA GLY A 198 -1.28 1.27 -16.01
C GLY A 198 0.01 2.03 -15.65
N PHE A 199 0.32 2.20 -14.35
CA PHE A 199 1.50 2.94 -13.89
C PHE A 199 2.74 2.05 -13.74
N LEU A 200 2.59 0.85 -13.18
CA LEU A 200 3.67 -0.14 -13.06
C LEU A 200 4.22 -0.57 -14.43
N ILE A 201 3.36 -0.61 -15.45
CA ILE A 201 3.77 -0.91 -16.83
C ILE A 201 4.50 0.29 -17.49
N ARG A 202 4.21 1.53 -17.08
CA ARG A 202 4.76 2.74 -17.72
C ARG A 202 6.06 3.24 -17.10
N HIS A 203 6.30 2.96 -15.83
CA HIS A 203 7.54 3.32 -15.13
C HIS A 203 8.14 2.11 -14.40
N PRO A 204 8.84 1.20 -15.11
CA PRO A 204 9.65 0.19 -14.45
C PRO A 204 10.72 0.90 -13.61
N LEU A 205 10.77 0.56 -12.32
CA LEU A 205 11.73 1.02 -11.32
C LEU A 205 13.16 1.16 -11.92
N TRP A 206 13.62 2.40 -12.11
CA TRP A 206 14.90 2.72 -12.77
C TRP A 206 16.13 2.62 -11.85
N LEU A 207 16.24 1.57 -11.03
CA LEU A 207 17.51 1.26 -10.37
C LEU A 207 18.20 0.12 -11.12
N THR A 208 19.12 0.46 -12.03
CA THR A 208 20.47 -0.14 -12.13
C THR A 208 21.24 0.39 -13.33
N LYS A 209 22.28 1.21 -13.04
CA LYS A 209 23.70 1.02 -13.40
C LYS A 209 24.40 2.39 -13.38
N VAL A 210 25.07 2.68 -12.27
CA VAL A 210 26.20 3.61 -12.27
C VAL A 210 27.40 2.79 -12.77
N PRO A 211 28.05 3.14 -13.89
CA PRO A 211 29.29 2.47 -14.28
C PRO A 211 30.44 2.97 -13.39
N HIS A 212 31.32 2.04 -13.01
CA HIS A 212 32.62 2.30 -12.40
C HIS A 212 33.56 3.04 -13.34
#